data_AF-T2IBJ3-F1
#
_entry.id   AF-T2IBJ3-F1
#
_cell.length_a   1.000
_cell.length_b   1.000
_cell.length_c   1.000
_cell.angle_alpha   90.00
_cell.angle_beta   90.00
_cell.angle_gamma   90.00
#
_symmetry.space_group_name_H-M   'P 1'
#
loop_
_entity.id
_entity.type
_entity.pdbx_description
1 polymer ?
#
loop_
_entity_poly.entity_id
_entity_poly.type
_entity_poly.pdbx_seq_one_letter_code
_entity_poly.pdbx_strand_id
1 'polypeptide(L)' 'MKTTRYFEEQVLIKRPYLKREWCEQAIQNPIIKVVEPNGRIRYWCYIEELGKYLRVVTLDDGETFIMLFQTEILRYNYEV' A
#
# COMPACT_ATOMS: atom_id res chain seq x y z
N MET A 1 5.64 2.41 12.17
CA MET A 1 5.76 2.06 10.74
C MET A 1 7.05 2.66 10.18
N LYS A 2 7.89 1.92 9.45
CA LYS A 2 9.08 2.48 8.79
C LYS A 2 8.73 2.88 7.35
N THR A 3 9.02 4.11 6.99
CA THR A 3 8.78 4.61 5.63
C THR A 3 10.10 4.86 4.92
N THR A 4 10.15 4.57 3.62
CA THR A 4 11.33 4.93 2.82
C THR A 4 11.37 6.42 2.58
N ARG A 5 12.56 6.98 2.34
CA ARG A 5 12.69 8.39 1.91
C ARG A 5 11.86 8.68 0.65
N TYR A 6 11.79 7.72 -0.27
CA TYR A 6 10.93 7.81 -1.45
C TYR A 6 9.44 7.98 -1.07
N PHE A 7 8.95 7.25 -0.07
CA PHE A 7 7.58 7.40 0.41
C PHE A 7 7.31 8.81 0.92
N GLU A 8 8.15 9.31 1.82
CA GLU A 8 7.96 10.63 2.43
C GLU A 8 8.11 11.77 1.40
N GLU A 9 9.14 11.70 0.55
CA GLU A 9 9.50 12.81 -0.35
C GLU A 9 8.83 12.75 -1.73
N GLN A 10 8.33 11.59 -2.16
CA GLN A 10 7.69 11.46 -3.50
C GLN A 10 6.22 11.11 -3.39
N VAL A 11 5.85 10.18 -2.50
CA VAL A 11 4.46 9.69 -2.42
C VAL A 11 3.60 10.68 -1.66
N LEU A 12 3.99 11.07 -0.44
CA LEU A 12 3.19 12.00 0.37
C LEU A 12 3.13 13.41 -0.24
N ILE A 13 4.22 13.89 -0.84
CA ILE A 13 4.23 15.20 -1.52
C ILE A 13 3.26 15.23 -2.70
N LYS A 14 3.23 14.17 -3.53
CA LYS A 14 2.34 14.12 -4.70
C LYS A 14 0.90 13.77 -4.35
N ARG A 15 0.66 13.22 -3.15
CA ARG A 15 -0.64 12.74 -2.68
C ARG A 15 -0.86 13.17 -1.23
N PRO A 16 -1.01 14.48 -0.97
CA PRO A 16 -1.13 15.00 0.39
C PRO A 16 -2.39 14.55 1.12
N TYR A 17 -3.37 14.00 0.40
CA TYR A 17 -4.57 13.40 0.96
C TYR A 17 -4.33 12.02 1.60
N LEU A 18 -3.18 11.38 1.34
CA LEU A 18 -2.89 10.06 1.91
C LEU A 18 -2.53 10.18 3.39
N LYS A 19 -3.27 9.45 4.21
CA LYS A 19 -3.03 9.33 5.63
C LYS A 19 -2.17 8.11 5.93
N ARG A 20 -1.25 8.26 6.88
CA ARG A 20 -0.44 7.12 7.39
C ARG A 20 -1.35 6.05 8.01
N GLU A 21 -2.45 6.44 8.64
CA GLU A 21 -3.42 5.53 9.26
C GLU A 21 -4.01 4.53 8.25
N TRP A 22 -4.28 4.96 7.01
CA TRP A 22 -4.77 4.06 5.96
C TRP A 22 -3.72 3.03 5.54
N CYS A 23 -2.44 3.42 5.57
CA CYS A 23 -1.34 2.51 5.30
C CYS A 23 -1.22 1.45 6.40
N GLU A 24 -1.35 1.87 7.66
CA GLU A 24 -1.35 0.97 8.83
C GLU A 24 -2.54 0.01 8.78
N GLN A 25 -3.74 0.52 8.49
CA GLN A 25 -4.94 -0.28 8.32
C GLN A 25 -4.77 -1.35 7.24
N ALA A 26 -4.15 -1.00 6.11
CA ALA A 26 -3.92 -1.96 5.04
C ALA A 26 -2.95 -3.08 5.42
N ILE A 27 -1.98 -2.84 6.30
CA ILE A 27 -1.08 -3.88 6.81
C ILE A 27 -1.75 -4.72 7.90
N GLN A 28 -2.47 -4.08 8.83
CA GLN A 28 -3.06 -4.76 9.99
C GLN A 28 -4.27 -5.60 9.59
N ASN A 29 -5.11 -5.10 8.68
CA ASN A 29 -6.33 -5.77 8.26
C ASN A 29 -6.49 -5.69 6.72
N PRO A 30 -5.62 -6.35 5.96
CA PRO A 30 -5.76 -6.43 4.51
C PRO A 30 -6.98 -7.27 4.15
N ILE A 31 -7.72 -6.82 3.15
CA ILE A 31 -8.68 -7.65 2.41
C ILE A 31 -7.90 -8.72 1.63
N ILE A 32 -6.72 -8.36 1.12
CA ILE A 32 -5.90 -9.21 0.28
C ILE A 32 -4.44 -9.02 0.68
N LYS A 33 -3.73 -10.13 0.87
CA LYS A 33 -2.29 -10.16 1.08
C LYS A 33 -1.64 -11.11 0.06
N VAL A 34 -0.68 -10.60 -0.70
CA VAL A 34 0.07 -11.39 -1.69
C VAL A 34 1.55 -11.22 -1.43
N VAL A 35 2.27 -12.33 -1.27
CA VAL A 35 3.73 -12.36 -1.17
C VAL A 35 4.29 -12.70 -2.54
N GLU A 36 5.14 -11.82 -3.08
CA GLU A 36 5.83 -12.03 -4.35
C GLU A 36 7.08 -12.91 -4.17
N PRO A 37 7.54 -13.60 -5.22
CA PRO A 37 8.77 -14.40 -5.18
C PRO A 37 10.04 -13.60 -4.81
N ASN A 38 10.03 -12.28 -5.06
CA ASN A 38 11.13 -11.37 -4.70
C ASN A 38 11.09 -10.90 -3.23
N GLY A 39 10.15 -11.42 -2.42
CA GLY A 39 9.98 -11.07 -1.02
C GLY A 39 9.05 -9.88 -0.76
N ARG A 40 8.64 -9.12 -1.78
CA ARG A 40 7.71 -7.99 -1.59
C ARG A 40 6.32 -8.49 -1.21
N ILE A 41 5.66 -7.73 -0.34
CA ILE A 41 4.30 -8.05 0.08
C ILE A 41 3.35 -6.95 -0.36
N ARG A 42 2.31 -7.32 -1.11
CA ARG A 42 1.23 -6.42 -1.50
C ARG A 42 0.02 -6.64 -0.60
N TYR A 43 -0.47 -5.56 -0.04
CA TYR A 43 -1.67 -5.49 0.78
C TYR A 43 -2.72 -4.64 0.08
N TRP A 44 -3.97 -5.08 0.07
CA TRP A 44 -5.10 -4.25 -0.37
C TRP A 44 -6.08 -4.08 0.78
N CYS A 45 -6.58 -2.86 0.92
CA CYS A 45 -7.64 -2.53 1.86
C CYS A 45 -8.59 -1.51 1.24
N TYR A 46 -9.87 -1.59 1.58
CA TYR A 46 -10.83 -0.57 1.19
C TYR A 46 -10.80 0.54 2.23
N ILE A 47 -10.60 1.77 1.77
CA ILE A 47 -10.59 2.94 2.64
C ILE A 47 -11.91 3.67 2.43
N GLU A 48 -12.77 3.62 3.45
CA GLU A 48 -14.13 4.15 3.37
C GLU A 48 -14.14 5.66 3.11
N GLU A 49 -13.28 6.43 3.78
CA GLU A 49 -13.22 7.88 3.62
C GLU A 49 -12.70 8.29 2.23
N LEU A 50 -11.97 7.40 1.58
CA LEU A 50 -11.44 7.59 0.24
C LEU A 50 -12.37 6.99 -0.82
N GLY A 51 -13.31 6.13 -0.42
CA GLY A 51 -14.23 5.39 -1.28
C GLY A 51 -13.55 4.43 -2.26
N LYS A 52 -12.28 4.07 -2.04
CA LYS A 52 -11.48 3.29 -3.00
C LYS A 52 -10.57 2.28 -2.32
N TYR A 53 -10.08 1.32 -3.10
CA TYR A 53 -9.09 0.38 -2.62
C TYR A 53 -7.70 1.01 -2.64
N LEU A 54 -7.04 0.96 -1.49
CA LEU A 54 -5.65 1.30 -1.31
C LEU A 54 -4.80 0.03 -1.42
N ARG A 55 -3.82 0.04 -2.33
CA ARG A 55 -2.78 -0.97 -2.41
C ARG A 55 -1.51 -0.44 -1.76
N VAL A 56 -1.02 -1.16 -0.78
CA VAL A 56 0.25 -0.94 -0.08
C VAL A 56 1.24 -2.01 -0.50
N VAL A 57 2.49 -1.64 -0.75
CA VAL A 57 3.58 -2.59 -0.99
C VAL A 57 4.69 -2.40 0.03
N THR A 58 5.02 -3.48 0.75
CA THR A 58 6.18 -3.54 1.65
C THR A 58 7.31 -4.40 1.07
N LEU A 59 8.51 -4.22 1.60
CA LEU A 59 9.61 -5.17 1.43
C LEU A 59 9.37 -6.45 2.26
N ASP A 60 10.33 -7.37 2.22
CA ASP A 60 10.32 -8.66 2.92
C ASP A 60 10.27 -8.51 4.44
N ASP A 61 10.71 -7.37 4.96
CA ASP A 61 10.61 -7.02 6.38
C ASP A 61 9.16 -6.77 6.83
N GLY A 62 8.20 -6.62 5.90
CA GLY A 62 6.81 -6.32 6.22
C GLY A 62 6.57 -4.93 6.81
N GLU A 63 7.63 -4.13 6.99
CA GLU A 63 7.59 -2.82 7.64
C GLU A 63 7.85 -1.68 6.65
N THR A 64 8.67 -1.91 5.61
CA THR A 64 9.21 -0.85 4.75
C THR A 64 8.34 -0.57 3.52
N PHE A 65 7.73 0.63 3.46
CA PHE A 65 6.81 1.06 2.39
C PHE A 65 7.48 1.61 1.14
N ILE A 66 7.00 1.21 -0.04
CA ILE A 66 7.54 1.69 -1.33
C ILE A 66 6.48 2.34 -2.23
N MET A 67 5.26 1.80 -2.33
CA MET A 67 4.31 2.25 -3.35
C MET A 67 2.85 2.18 -2.88
N LEU A 68 2.12 3.27 -3.15
CA LEU A 68 0.67 3.38 -2.96
C LEU A 68 -0.03 3.53 -4.32
N PHE A 69 -1.05 2.71 -4.55
CA PHE A 69 -1.91 2.81 -5.73
C PHE A 69 -3.38 2.74 -5.32
N GLN A 70 -4.19 3.67 -5.82
CA GLN A 70 -5.61 3.75 -5.52
C GLN A 70 -6.40 3.33 -6.77
N THR A 71 -7.34 2.40 -6.62
CA THR A 71 -8.14 1.88 -7.74
C THR A 71 -9.61 1.74 -7.34
N GLU A 72 -10.52 1.98 -8.29
CA GLU A 72 -11.97 1.78 -8.11
C GLU A 72 -12.33 0.30 -8.11
N ILE A 73 -11.53 -0.54 -8.78
CA ILE A 73 -11.73 -1.98 -8.89
C ILE A 73 -10.49 -2.68 -8.32
N LEU A 74 -10.70 -3.71 -7.50
CA LEU A 74 -9.63 -4.64 -7.12
C LEU A 74 -9.20 -5.44 -8.35
N ARG A 75 -8.23 -4.92 -9.10
CA ARG A 75 -7.58 -5.66 -10.18
C ARG A 75 -6.39 -6.44 -9.65
N TYR A 76 -6.52 -7.76 -9.64
CA TYR A 76 -5.44 -8.71 -9.40
C TYR A 76 -4.62 -8.93 -10.69
N ASN A 77 -4.03 -7.88 -11.25
CA ASN A 77 -3.07 -8.11 -12.34
C ASN A 77 -1.74 -8.52 -11.72
N TYR A 78 -1.51 -9.84 -11.73
CA TYR A 78 -0.19 -10.46 -11.65
C TYR A 78 0.48 -10.34 -13.02
N GLU A 79 0.79 -9.12 -13.45
CA GLU A 79 1.72 -8.95 -14.56
C GLU A 79 3.13 -8.98 -13.94
N VAL A 80 3.78 -10.12 -14.17
CA VAL A 80 5.16 -10.45 -13.83
C VAL A 80 6.09 -9.75 -14.81
#